data_AF-A0A938SG07-F1
#
_entry.id   AF-A0A938SG07-F1
#
_cell.length_a   1.000
_cell.length_b   1.000
_cell.length_c   1.000
_cell.angle_alpha   90.00
_cell.angle_beta   90.00
_cell.angle_gamma   90.00
#
_symmetry.space_group_name_H-M   'P 1'
#
loop_
_entity.id
_entity.type
_entity.pdbx_description
1 polymer ?
#
loop_
_entity_poly.entity_id
_entity_poly.type
_entity_poly.pdbx_seq_one_letter_code
_entity_poly.pdbx_strand_id
1 'polypeptide(L)'
;SDGRVLSFEVIYEGSRHVPLALFEAPPPGQDAPPPGWRVQLRRPGEPPPTWKAAWEDKRRRNFNAFAVNHEIVVAAGQSRSSEPPRATLTAFAIADGRELWEVELPAPAVKGGLATDRDGSVLAVLNNGALLAFEAVR
;
A
#
# COMPACT_ATOMS: atom_id res chain seq x y z
N SER A 1 13.14 14.40 1.57
CA SER A 1 12.87 12.97 1.40
C SER A 1 14.21 12.25 1.30
N ASP A 2 14.27 10.99 1.71
CA ASP A 2 15.49 10.15 1.72
C ASP A 2 15.72 9.38 0.40
N GLY A 3 14.96 9.71 -0.64
CA GLY A 3 15.06 9.11 -1.96
C GLY A 3 14.36 7.74 -2.11
N ARG A 4 13.81 7.17 -1.03
CA ARG A 4 13.04 5.92 -1.09
C ARG A 4 11.66 6.16 -1.71
N VAL A 5 11.13 5.14 -2.38
CA VAL A 5 9.81 5.21 -3.03
C VAL A 5 8.90 4.09 -2.57
N LEU A 6 7.77 4.45 -1.97
CA LEU A 6 6.67 3.53 -1.70
C LEU A 6 5.77 3.45 -2.93
N SER A 7 5.59 2.25 -3.48
CA SER A 7 4.83 2.04 -4.72
C SER A 7 3.84 0.89 -4.58
N PHE A 8 2.67 1.10 -5.14
CA PHE A 8 1.66 0.07 -5.37
C PHE A 8 0.99 0.36 -6.71
N GLU A 9 0.83 -0.67 -7.53
CA GLU A 9 0.26 -0.53 -8.87
C GLU A 9 -0.73 -1.66 -9.17
N VAL A 10 -1.79 -1.29 -9.88
CA VAL A 10 -2.79 -2.21 -10.40
C VAL A 10 -2.99 -1.85 -11.85
N ILE A 11 -3.02 -2.83 -12.75
CA ILE A 11 -3.45 -2.55 -14.13
C ILE A 11 -4.90 -2.09 -14.13
N TYR A 12 -5.25 -1.27 -15.12
CA TYR A 12 -6.57 -0.65 -15.26
C TYR A 12 -7.73 -1.65 -15.11
N GLU A 13 -7.60 -2.85 -15.68
CA GLU A 13 -8.59 -3.93 -15.63
C GLU A 13 -8.75 -4.58 -14.24
N GLY A 14 -7.87 -4.27 -13.28
CA GLY A 14 -7.90 -4.86 -11.94
C GLY A 14 -7.42 -6.32 -11.86
N SER A 15 -6.99 -6.93 -12.97
CA SER A 15 -6.65 -8.36 -13.01
C SER A 15 -5.26 -8.68 -12.45
N ARG A 16 -4.33 -7.71 -12.43
CA ARG A 16 -2.98 -7.85 -11.86
C ARG A 16 -2.64 -6.71 -10.92
N HIS A 17 -2.17 -7.08 -9.73
CA HIS A 17 -1.67 -6.17 -8.71
C HIS A 17 -0.18 -6.42 -8.54
N VAL A 18 0.61 -5.36 -8.58
CA VAL A 18 1.97 -5.37 -8.07
C VAL A 18 1.89 -5.27 -6.54
N PRO A 19 2.62 -6.10 -5.78
CA PRO A 19 2.64 -5.99 -4.33
C PRO A 19 3.02 -4.58 -3.87
N LEU A 20 2.48 -4.15 -2.73
CA LEU A 20 2.95 -2.93 -2.07
C LEU A 20 4.44 -3.12 -1.73
N ALA A 21 5.30 -2.20 -2.16
CA ALA A 21 6.73 -2.32 -1.94
C ALA A 21 7.39 -0.96 -1.69
N LEU A 22 8.45 -0.98 -0.87
CA LEU A 22 9.35 0.15 -0.69
C LEU A 22 10.65 -0.12 -1.46
N PHE A 23 11.02 0.80 -2.33
CA PHE A 23 12.27 0.76 -3.10
C PHE A 23 13.36 1.57 -2.40
N GLU A 24 14.58 1.03 -2.40
CA GLU A 24 15.77 1.73 -1.91
C GLU A 24 16.00 3.01 -2.72
N ALA A 25 16.67 3.98 -2.09
CA ALA A 25 17.11 5.17 -2.80
C ALA A 25 18.07 4.76 -3.94
N PRO A 26 18.06 5.50 -5.07
CA PRO A 26 19.01 5.24 -6.14
C PRO A 26 20.46 5.32 -5.63
N PRO A 27 21.39 4.52 -6.19
CA PRO A 27 22.81 4.65 -5.89
C PRO A 27 23.30 6.09 -6.12
N PRO A 28 24.35 6.54 -5.38
CA PRO A 28 24.92 7.86 -5.60
C PRO A 28 25.27 8.11 -7.07
N GLY A 29 24.78 9.21 -7.64
CA GLY A 29 24.99 9.56 -9.05
C GLY A 29 23.92 9.06 -10.02
N GLN A 30 22.88 8.37 -9.54
CA GLN A 30 21.66 8.11 -10.31
C GLN A 30 20.52 9.03 -9.86
N ASP A 31 19.72 9.48 -10.82
CA ASP A 31 18.55 10.31 -10.53
C ASP A 31 17.48 9.52 -9.78
N ALA A 32 16.79 10.22 -8.89
CA ALA A 32 15.57 9.70 -8.30
C ALA A 32 14.53 9.40 -9.39
N PRO A 33 13.65 8.42 -9.16
CA PRO A 33 12.49 8.22 -9.99
C PRO A 33 11.78 9.52 -10.35
N PRO A 34 11.44 9.73 -11.64
CA PRO A 34 10.60 10.85 -11.99
C PRO A 34 9.25 10.72 -11.28
N PRO A 35 8.57 11.85 -10.98
CA PRO A 35 7.21 11.82 -10.48
C PRO A 35 6.32 10.94 -11.36
N GLY A 36 5.59 10.00 -10.76
CA GLY A 36 4.75 9.06 -11.51
C GLY A 36 5.48 7.84 -12.07
N TRP A 37 6.76 7.63 -11.74
CA TRP A 37 7.40 6.32 -11.93
C TRP A 37 6.58 5.24 -11.22
N ARG A 38 6.40 4.12 -11.91
CA ARG A 38 5.71 2.96 -11.36
C ARG A 38 6.45 1.69 -11.73
N VAL A 39 6.26 0.65 -10.93
CA VAL A 39 6.75 -0.70 -11.23
C VAL A 39 5.90 -1.25 -12.36
N GLN A 40 6.28 -0.96 -13.60
CA GLN A 40 5.55 -1.48 -14.76
C GLN A 40 5.41 -3.00 -14.64
N LEU A 41 4.17 -3.48 -14.76
CA LEU A 41 3.89 -4.89 -14.90
C LEU A 41 4.59 -5.38 -16.17
N ARG A 42 5.70 -6.11 -15.97
CA ARG A 42 6.65 -6.48 -17.03
C ARG A 42 5.95 -7.19 -18.18
N ARG A 43 6.29 -6.79 -19.40
CA ARG A 43 5.98 -7.61 -20.58
C ARG A 43 6.93 -8.81 -20.60
N PRO A 44 6.52 -9.99 -21.10
CA PRO A 44 7.43 -11.11 -21.26
C PRO A 44 8.66 -10.69 -22.08
N GLY A 45 9.86 -10.85 -21.49
CA GLY A 45 11.15 -10.53 -22.15
C GLY A 45 11.82 -9.20 -21.75
N GLU A 46 11.15 -8.32 -20.99
CA GLU A 46 11.80 -7.09 -20.48
C GLU A 46 12.79 -7.38 -19.34
N PRO A 47 13.91 -6.64 -19.23
CA PRO A 47 14.84 -6.76 -18.10
C PRO A 47 14.18 -6.35 -16.76
N PRO A 48 14.67 -6.85 -15.62
CA PRO A 48 14.08 -6.52 -14.32
C PRO A 48 14.26 -5.04 -14.03
N PRO A 49 13.33 -4.44 -13.25
CA PRO A 49 13.56 -3.10 -12.75
C PRO A 49 14.92 -3.06 -12.05
N THR A 50 15.70 -2.02 -12.35
CA THR A 50 17.05 -1.83 -11.81
C THR A 50 17.05 -1.51 -10.33
N TRP A 51 15.91 -1.12 -9.75
CA TRP A 51 15.84 -0.73 -8.35
C TRP A 51 15.42 -1.88 -7.44
N LYS A 52 16.19 -2.02 -6.37
CA LYS A 52 16.02 -3.05 -5.37
C LYS A 52 14.91 -2.66 -4.41
N ALA A 53 13.96 -3.58 -4.21
CA ALA A 53 12.98 -3.46 -3.13
C ALA A 53 13.69 -3.67 -1.79
N ALA A 54 13.53 -2.73 -0.86
CA ALA A 54 13.89 -2.90 0.53
C ALA A 54 12.97 -3.93 1.20
N TRP A 55 11.67 -3.86 0.89
CA TRP A 55 10.66 -4.84 1.30
C TRP A 55 9.44 -4.82 0.37
N GLU A 56 8.64 -5.90 0.42
CA GLU A 56 7.37 -6.05 -0.30
C GLU A 56 6.32 -6.80 0.54
N ASP A 57 5.03 -6.48 0.37
CA ASP A 57 3.92 -7.22 0.98
C ASP A 57 3.80 -8.62 0.38
N LYS A 58 4.28 -9.61 1.12
CA LYS A 58 4.25 -11.02 0.71
C LYS A 58 2.85 -11.62 0.66
N ARG A 59 1.86 -11.02 1.35
CA ARG A 59 0.46 -11.47 1.33
C ARG A 59 -0.24 -11.09 0.01
N ARG A 60 0.37 -10.24 -0.82
CA ARG A 60 -0.13 -9.82 -2.13
C ARG A 60 -1.60 -9.40 -2.10
N ARG A 61 -1.96 -8.61 -1.08
CA ARG A 61 -3.32 -8.11 -0.89
C ARG A 61 -3.70 -7.15 -2.02
N ASN A 62 -4.98 -7.16 -2.38
CA ASN A 62 -5.52 -6.22 -3.35
C ASN A 62 -5.90 -4.94 -2.59
N PHE A 63 -4.97 -4.00 -2.46
CA PHE A 63 -5.25 -2.71 -1.85
C PHE A 63 -5.98 -1.76 -2.79
N ASN A 64 -6.82 -0.90 -2.24
CA ASN A 64 -7.61 0.09 -2.99
C ASN A 64 -7.65 1.48 -2.35
N ALA A 65 -7.16 1.64 -1.12
CA ALA A 65 -6.99 2.95 -0.50
C ALA A 65 -5.77 2.94 0.42
N PHE A 66 -5.11 4.10 0.53
CA PHE A 66 -3.90 4.28 1.32
C PHE A 66 -3.95 5.62 2.07
N ALA A 67 -3.40 5.64 3.27
CA ALA A 67 -2.99 6.84 3.99
C ALA A 67 -1.55 6.62 4.49
N VAL A 68 -0.70 7.63 4.36
CA VAL A 68 0.74 7.49 4.58
C VAL A 68 1.25 8.66 5.41
N ASN A 69 2.06 8.35 6.43
CA ASN A 69 2.89 9.35 7.12
C ASN A 69 4.38 8.94 7.05
N HIS A 70 5.24 9.50 7.89
CA HIS A 70 6.68 9.25 7.84
C HIS A 70 7.11 7.90 8.44
N GLU A 71 6.25 7.25 9.23
CA GLU A 71 6.57 6.01 9.93
C GLU A 71 5.73 4.82 9.45
N ILE A 72 4.47 5.08 9.07
CA ILE A 72 3.49 4.06 8.75
C ILE A 72 2.78 4.30 7.42
N VAL A 73 2.46 3.21 6.75
CA VAL A 73 1.46 3.16 5.69
C VAL A 73 0.26 2.38 6.20
N VAL A 74 -0.91 2.99 6.13
CA VAL A 74 -2.19 2.34 6.36
C VAL A 74 -2.82 2.05 5.01
N ALA A 75 -3.20 0.79 4.78
CA ALA A 75 -3.76 0.34 3.53
C ALA A 75 -5.06 -0.42 3.78
N ALA A 76 -6.12 -0.04 3.07
CA ALA A 76 -7.35 -0.82 2.99
C ALA A 76 -7.30 -1.69 1.73
N GLY A 77 -7.73 -2.93 1.88
CA GLY A 77 -7.71 -3.89 0.79
C GLY A 77 -8.48 -5.16 1.10
N GLN A 78 -8.28 -6.15 0.27
CA GLN A 78 -8.93 -7.46 0.39
C GLN A 78 -7.90 -8.58 0.30
N SER A 79 -8.07 -9.61 1.13
CA SER A 79 -7.27 -10.82 1.02
C SER A 79 -7.68 -11.63 -0.21
N ARG A 80 -6.70 -12.07 -0.99
CA ARG A 80 -6.91 -13.01 -2.10
C ARG A 80 -7.14 -14.45 -1.64
N SER A 81 -6.71 -14.80 -0.43
CA SER A 81 -6.71 -16.19 0.05
C SER A 81 -7.98 -16.59 0.81
N SER A 82 -8.89 -15.65 1.06
CA SER A 82 -10.15 -15.92 1.77
C SER A 82 -11.33 -16.00 0.81
N GLU A 83 -12.20 -16.99 1.00
CA GLU A 83 -13.49 -17.10 0.33
C GLU A 83 -14.61 -17.12 1.39
N PRO A 84 -15.48 -16.09 1.47
CA PRO A 84 -15.47 -14.87 0.66
C PRO A 84 -14.27 -13.94 0.98
N PRO A 85 -13.88 -13.03 0.04
CA PRO A 85 -12.83 -12.04 0.29
C PRO A 85 -13.14 -11.16 1.50
N ARG A 86 -12.25 -11.16 2.49
CA ARG A 86 -12.37 -10.29 3.67
C ARG A 86 -11.77 -8.92 3.37
N ALA A 87 -12.54 -7.87 3.64
CA ALA A 87 -12.04 -6.51 3.62
C ALA A 87 -11.23 -6.26 4.89
N THR A 88 -10.04 -5.70 4.76
CA THR A 88 -9.16 -5.41 5.89
C THR A 88 -8.58 -4.01 5.82
N LEU A 89 -8.25 -3.48 6.98
CA LEU A 89 -7.40 -2.31 7.16
C LEU A 89 -6.12 -2.78 7.84
N THR A 90 -4.98 -2.51 7.23
CA THR A 90 -3.67 -2.98 7.69
C THR A 90 -2.72 -1.80 7.82
N ALA A 91 -1.97 -1.74 8.93
CA ALA A 91 -0.83 -0.84 9.04
C ALA A 91 0.50 -1.58 8.88
N PHE A 92 1.43 -0.94 8.17
CA PHE A 92 2.80 -1.41 8.02
C PHE A 92 3.76 -0.33 8.50
N ALA A 93 4.84 -0.75 9.17
CA ALA A 93 5.99 0.11 9.37
C ALA A 93 6.70 0.34 8.03
N ILE A 94 6.94 1.59 7.67
CA ILE A 94 7.65 1.95 6.43
C ILE A 94 9.11 1.48 6.49
N ALA A 95 9.73 1.44 7.68
CA ALA A 95 11.13 1.10 7.82
C ALA A 95 11.49 -0.29 7.27
N ASP A 96 10.63 -1.29 7.51
CA ASP A 96 10.93 -2.71 7.27
C ASP A 96 9.76 -3.50 6.63
N GLY A 97 8.60 -2.86 6.41
CA GLY A 97 7.42 -3.51 5.85
C GLY A 97 6.69 -4.43 6.83
N ARG A 98 7.05 -4.40 8.12
CA ARG A 98 6.41 -5.24 9.13
C ARG A 98 4.96 -4.80 9.35
N GLU A 99 4.05 -5.77 9.31
CA GLU A 99 2.65 -5.56 9.69
C GLU A 99 2.58 -5.23 11.19
N LEU A 100 2.00 -4.08 11.51
CA LEU A 100 1.83 -3.59 12.88
C LEU A 100 0.52 -4.09 13.47
N TRP A 101 -0.55 -4.00 12.68
CA TRP A 101 -1.88 -4.49 13.02
C TRP A 101 -2.71 -4.70 11.74
N GLU A 102 -3.73 -5.54 11.87
CA GLU A 102 -4.76 -5.77 10.87
C GLU A 102 -6.12 -5.84 11.56
N VAL A 103 -7.12 -5.16 11.02
CA VAL A 103 -8.51 -5.26 11.47
C VAL A 103 -9.42 -5.59 10.29
N GLU A 104 -10.42 -6.42 10.53
CA GLU A 104 -11.44 -6.74 9.54
C GLU A 104 -12.44 -5.57 9.43
N LEU A 105 -12.79 -5.20 8.21
CA LEU A 105 -13.77 -4.17 7.91
C LEU A 105 -15.12 -4.83 7.55
N PRO A 106 -16.25 -4.22 7.93
CA PRO A 106 -17.58 -4.76 7.61
C PRO A 106 -17.91 -4.65 6.11
N ALA A 107 -17.17 -3.85 5.37
CA ALA A 107 -17.25 -3.73 3.92
C ALA A 107 -15.92 -3.22 3.34
N PRO A 108 -15.63 -3.40 2.05
CA PRO A 108 -14.46 -2.82 1.41
C PRO A 108 -14.46 -1.29 1.51
N ALA A 109 -13.29 -0.70 1.67
CA ALA A 109 -13.14 0.76 1.59
C ALA A 109 -13.50 1.27 0.19
N VAL A 110 -13.96 2.52 0.09
CA VAL A 110 -14.04 3.25 -1.17
C VAL A 110 -12.61 3.47 -1.69
N LYS A 111 -12.43 3.47 -3.02
CA LYS A 111 -11.11 3.76 -3.62
C LYS A 111 -10.63 5.16 -3.18
N GLY A 112 -9.45 5.22 -2.56
CA GLY A 112 -8.92 6.46 -1.97
C GLY A 112 -9.68 6.96 -0.73
N GLY A 113 -10.59 6.16 -0.16
CA GLY A 113 -11.43 6.52 0.98
C GLY A 113 -10.75 6.40 2.34
N LEU A 114 -9.43 6.60 2.42
CA LEU A 114 -8.68 6.63 3.68
C LEU A 114 -8.11 8.01 3.95
N ALA A 115 -8.12 8.40 5.21
CA ALA A 115 -7.40 9.57 5.70
C ALA A 115 -6.79 9.29 7.07
N THR A 116 -5.75 10.05 7.43
CA THR A 116 -5.13 10.03 8.74
C THR A 116 -5.03 11.43 9.30
N ASP A 117 -5.22 11.59 10.61
CA ASP A 117 -4.94 12.85 11.29
C ASP A 117 -3.46 12.94 11.76
N ARG A 118 -3.13 14.02 12.49
CA ARG A 118 -1.78 14.25 13.02
C ARG A 118 -1.39 13.31 14.16
N ASP A 119 -2.39 12.76 14.86
CA ASP A 119 -2.23 11.89 16.02
C ASP A 119 -2.15 10.41 15.60
N GLY A 120 -2.32 10.13 14.30
CA GLY A 120 -2.28 8.79 13.72
C GLY A 120 -3.63 8.09 13.69
N SER A 121 -4.73 8.77 14.05
CA SER A 121 -6.07 8.21 13.90
C SER A 121 -6.39 8.04 12.42
N VAL A 122 -7.12 6.98 12.09
CA VAL A 122 -7.49 6.64 10.71
C VAL A 122 -8.99 6.82 10.52
N LEU A 123 -9.39 7.49 9.44
CA LEU A 123 -10.76 7.54 8.95
C LEU A 123 -10.88 6.66 7.70
N ALA A 124 -11.91 5.82 7.66
CA ALA A 124 -12.20 4.94 6.53
C ALA A 124 -13.64 5.07 6.05
N VAL A 125 -13.82 5.44 4.79
CA VAL A 125 -15.11 5.45 4.09
C VAL A 125 -15.31 4.11 3.40
N LEU A 126 -16.42 3.43 3.66
CA LEU A 126 -16.70 2.09 3.15
C LEU A 126 -17.80 2.09 2.07
N ASN A 127 -17.75 1.10 1.18
CA ASN A 127 -18.72 0.96 0.07
C ASN A 127 -20.16 0.72 0.53
N ASN A 128 -20.39 0.30 1.79
CA ASN A 128 -21.72 0.16 2.38
C ASN A 128 -22.27 1.48 2.95
N GLY A 129 -21.57 2.61 2.75
CA GLY A 129 -21.97 3.93 3.25
C GLY A 129 -21.52 4.24 4.67
N ALA A 130 -20.83 3.31 5.36
CA ALA A 130 -20.30 3.55 6.68
C ALA A 130 -19.04 4.42 6.67
N LEU A 131 -18.87 5.22 7.73
CA LEU A 131 -17.63 5.92 8.07
C LEU A 131 -17.12 5.36 9.40
N LEU A 132 -15.92 4.79 9.40
CA LEU A 132 -15.28 4.26 10.60
C LEU A 132 -14.09 5.14 11.00
N ALA A 133 -13.89 5.31 12.30
CA ALA A 133 -12.74 5.96 12.89
C ALA A 133 -11.98 4.96 13.77
N PHE A 134 -10.66 4.94 13.62
CA PHE A 134 -9.75 4.09 14.40
C PHE A 134 -8.77 4.99 15.13
N GLU A 135 -8.69 4.88 16.44
CA GLU A 135 -7.75 5.67 17.25
C GLU A 135 -6.35 5.03 17.22
N ALA A 136 -5.32 5.87 17.20
CA ALA A 136 -3.96 5.43 17.45
C ALA A 136 -3.83 5.08 18.94
N VAL A 137 -3.37 3.86 19.23
CA VAL A 137 -2.99 3.49 20.60
C VAL A 137 -1.67 4.19 20.91
N ARG A 138 -1.69 5.08 21.90
CA ARG A 138 -0.51 5.80 22.40
C ARG A 138 0.32 4.95 23.36
#